data_AF-A0A7C5SCU7-F1
#
_entry.id   AF-A0A7C5SCU7-F1
#
_cell.length_a   1.000
_cell.length_b   1.000
_cell.length_c   1.000
_cell.angle_alpha   90.00
_cell.angle_beta   90.00
_cell.angle_gamma   90.00
#
_symmetry.space_group_name_H-M   'P 1'
#
loop_
_entity.id
_entity.type
_entity.pdbx_description
1 polymer ?
#
loop_
_entity_poly.entity_id
_entity_poly.type
_entity_poly.pdbx_seq_one_letter_code
_entity_poly.pdbx_strand_id
1 'polypeptide(L)'
;MFIISAILRALDDLTAPAMRRVLLKSLGLTVLLFAALMAAAQLALAQFADLPWDWAETALAWLAGLGLLAAMVFLMGPVAALFAGLFLDEVAEAVERAHYPADPPGRPLPLWPGLWLGLQSALVMLAVLLLTLPLWFLAVGAVIKVLVDGWLLGREFFILAAARHMPAGEARALRQRLAGRVFLAGLPLAGLAHVPLLNLFAPLLGTAYFVHVHKLLAGR
;
A
#
# COMPACT_ATOMS: atom_id res chain seq x y z
N MET A 1 -12.86 -18.98 7.43
CA MET A 1 -11.83 -19.37 8.43
C MET A 1 -10.42 -18.89 8.05
N PHE A 2 -9.97 -19.05 6.80
CA PHE A 2 -8.59 -18.71 6.39
C PHE A 2 -8.18 -17.22 6.53
N ILE A 3 -9.12 -16.28 6.34
CA ILE A 3 -8.85 -14.82 6.45
C ILE A 3 -8.44 -14.46 7.89
N ILE A 4 -9.23 -14.91 8.88
CA ILE A 4 -9.01 -14.57 10.29
C ILE A 4 -7.67 -15.16 10.76
N SER A 5 -7.36 -16.41 10.41
CA SER A 5 -6.09 -17.03 10.78
C SER A 5 -4.88 -16.32 10.17
N ALA A 6 -4.99 -15.84 8.93
CA ALA A 6 -3.91 -15.10 8.28
C ALA A 6 -3.72 -13.70 8.91
N ILE A 7 -4.80 -13.03 9.32
CA ILE A 7 -4.72 -11.74 10.04
C ILE A 7 -4.02 -11.92 11.39
N LEU A 8 -4.44 -12.91 12.18
CA LEU A 8 -3.86 -13.16 13.50
C LEU A 8 -2.36 -13.47 13.42
N ARG A 9 -1.94 -14.31 12.46
CA ARG A 9 -0.51 -14.60 12.23
C ARG A 9 0.27 -13.36 11.81
N ALA A 10 -0.28 -12.56 10.90
CA ALA A 10 0.38 -11.33 10.48
C ALA A 10 0.50 -10.31 11.62
N LEU A 11 -0.45 -10.26 12.56
CA LEU A 11 -0.35 -9.43 13.76
C LEU A 11 0.75 -9.92 14.70
N ASP A 12 0.87 -11.24 14.89
CA ASP A 12 1.98 -11.82 15.67
C ASP A 12 3.34 -11.51 15.02
N ASP A 13 3.43 -11.54 13.69
CA ASP A 13 4.65 -11.22 12.94
C ASP A 13 5.14 -9.78 13.15
N LEU A 14 4.24 -8.82 13.39
CA LEU A 14 4.61 -7.44 13.71
C LEU A 14 5.44 -7.33 15.00
N THR A 15 5.33 -8.30 15.91
CA THR A 15 6.11 -8.31 17.14
C THR A 15 7.56 -8.77 16.93
N ALA A 16 7.87 -9.42 15.80
CA ALA A 16 9.18 -9.97 15.51
C ALA A 16 10.26 -8.88 15.33
N PRO A 17 11.52 -9.11 15.76
CA PRO A 17 12.59 -8.11 15.68
C PRO A 17 12.88 -7.63 14.25
N ALA A 18 12.83 -8.55 13.28
CA ALA A 18 13.02 -8.22 11.87
C ALA A 18 11.94 -7.25 11.37
N MET A 19 10.68 -7.50 11.72
CA MET A 19 9.54 -6.69 11.31
C MET A 19 9.60 -5.28 11.91
N ARG A 20 10.01 -5.15 13.17
CA ARG A 20 10.21 -3.84 13.81
C ARG A 20 11.27 -2.99 13.09
N ARG A 21 12.35 -3.61 12.61
CA ARG A 21 13.39 -2.89 11.85
C ARG A 21 12.83 -2.38 10.52
N VAL A 22 12.07 -3.20 9.80
CA VAL A 22 11.39 -2.80 8.57
C VAL A 22 10.40 -1.67 8.84
N LEU A 23 9.63 -1.76 9.93
CA LEU A 23 8.67 -0.74 10.33
C LEU A 23 9.35 0.61 10.56
N LEU A 24 10.46 0.64 11.30
CA LEU A 24 11.21 1.86 11.56
C LEU A 24 11.81 2.47 10.28
N LYS A 25 12.34 1.62 9.37
CA LYS A 25 12.81 2.08 8.05
C LYS A 25 11.66 2.69 7.23
N SER A 26 10.52 2.00 7.16
CA SER A 26 9.34 2.45 6.43
C SER A 26 8.78 3.76 6.99
N LEU A 27 8.72 3.88 8.31
CA LEU A 27 8.29 5.11 8.99
C LEU A 27 9.25 6.27 8.68
N GLY A 28 10.56 6.05 8.81
CA GLY A 28 11.56 7.07 8.50
C GLY A 28 11.50 7.51 7.02
N LEU A 29 11.32 6.58 6.10
CA LEU A 29 11.23 6.87 4.67
C LEU A 29 9.90 7.56 4.30
N THR A 30 8.81 7.21 4.97
CA THR A 30 7.52 7.91 4.85
C THR A 30 7.66 9.38 5.29
N VAL A 31 8.26 9.62 6.46
CA VAL A 31 8.51 10.97 6.97
C VAL A 31 9.40 11.76 6.00
N LEU A 32 10.48 11.14 5.50
CA LEU A 32 11.37 11.76 4.51
C LEU A 32 10.63 12.13 3.22
N LEU A 33 9.82 11.21 2.67
CA LEU A 33 9.05 11.43 1.46
C LEU A 33 8.07 12.59 1.63
N PHE A 34 7.32 12.61 2.73
CA PHE A 34 6.38 13.70 2.99
C PHE A 34 7.10 15.02 3.23
N ALA A 35 8.21 15.06 3.98
CA ALA A 35 9.01 16.26 4.15
C ALA A 35 9.52 16.79 2.79
N ALA A 36 9.97 15.90 1.90
CA ALA A 36 10.39 16.28 0.55
C ALA A 36 9.22 16.82 -0.29
N LEU A 37 8.03 16.21 -0.20
CA LEU A 37 6.82 16.72 -0.86
C LEU A 37 6.39 18.08 -0.30
N MET A 38 6.49 18.30 1.02
CA MET A 38 6.19 19.60 1.64
C MET A 38 7.16 20.67 1.12
N ALA A 39 8.46 20.37 1.12
CA ALA A 39 9.48 21.29 0.64
C ALA A 39 9.28 21.62 -0.85
N ALA A 40 9.00 20.62 -1.68
CA ALA A 40 8.71 20.81 -3.10
C ALA A 40 7.45 21.66 -3.31
N ALA A 41 6.38 21.42 -2.55
CA ALA A 41 5.16 22.21 -2.59
C ALA A 41 5.42 23.68 -2.19
N GLN A 42 6.18 23.92 -1.12
CA GLN A 42 6.55 25.28 -0.71
C GLN A 42 7.37 26.00 -1.77
N LEU A 43 8.36 25.32 -2.36
CA LEU A 43 9.17 25.89 -3.46
C LEU A 43 8.33 26.22 -4.69
N ALA A 44 7.36 25.36 -5.03
CA ALA A 44 6.43 25.60 -6.13
C ALA A 44 5.49 26.79 -5.83
N LEU A 45 4.96 26.88 -4.62
CA LEU A 45 4.07 27.97 -4.19
C LEU A 45 4.80 29.31 -4.13
N ALA A 46 6.08 29.32 -3.75
CA ALA A 46 6.90 30.52 -3.75
C ALA A 46 7.00 31.17 -5.15
N GLN A 47 6.82 30.41 -6.24
CA GLN A 47 6.76 30.96 -7.61
C GLN A 47 5.49 31.79 -7.87
N PHE A 48 4.48 31.69 -7.01
CA PHE A 48 3.19 32.35 -7.13
C PHE A 48 2.93 33.31 -5.95
N ALA A 49 3.96 33.67 -5.19
CA ALA A 49 3.84 34.54 -4.02
C ALA A 49 3.50 36.01 -4.41
N ASP A 50 3.91 36.46 -5.59
CA ASP A 50 3.70 37.84 -6.06
C ASP A 50 2.39 37.99 -6.85
N LEU A 51 1.27 37.56 -6.27
CA LEU A 51 -0.05 37.80 -6.88
C LEU A 51 -0.47 39.26 -6.66
N PRO A 52 -1.00 39.97 -7.69
CA PRO A 52 -1.33 41.39 -7.59
C PRO A 52 -2.57 41.69 -6.73
N TRP A 53 -3.19 40.68 -6.13
CA TRP A 53 -4.38 40.81 -5.30
C TRP A 53 -4.18 40.09 -3.96
N ASP A 54 -4.23 40.83 -2.84
CA ASP A 54 -4.04 40.30 -1.47
C ASP A 54 -4.98 39.13 -1.13
N TRP A 55 -6.21 39.15 -1.64
CA TRP A 55 -7.17 38.07 -1.44
C TRP A 55 -6.77 36.78 -2.19
N ALA A 56 -6.07 36.91 -3.33
CA ALA A 56 -5.64 35.79 -4.13
C ALA A 56 -4.43 35.08 -3.50
N GLU A 57 -3.50 35.85 -2.90
CA GLU A 57 -2.41 35.31 -2.10
C GLU A 57 -2.95 34.52 -0.89
N THR A 58 -3.89 35.12 -0.16
CA THR A 58 -4.55 34.47 0.99
C THR A 58 -5.29 33.20 0.56
N ALA A 59 -6.05 33.25 -0.52
CA ALA A 59 -6.77 32.10 -1.06
C ALA A 59 -5.82 30.97 -1.50
N LEU A 60 -4.70 31.32 -2.14
CA LEU A 60 -3.68 30.35 -2.54
C LEU A 60 -3.03 29.69 -1.33
N ALA A 61 -2.72 30.44 -0.27
CA ALA A 61 -2.18 29.88 0.97
C ALA A 61 -3.15 28.87 1.62
N TRP A 62 -4.45 29.19 1.67
CA TRP A 62 -5.47 28.25 2.17
C TRP A 62 -5.64 27.03 1.28
N LEU A 63 -5.72 27.21 -0.03
CA LEU A 63 -5.83 26.11 -1.00
C LEU A 63 -4.61 25.20 -0.97
N ALA A 64 -3.42 25.78 -0.81
CA ALA A 64 -2.18 25.05 -0.60
C ALA A 64 -2.24 24.22 0.68
N GLY A 65 -2.54 24.84 1.83
CA GLY A 65 -2.61 24.14 3.12
C GLY A 65 -3.64 23.02 3.13
N LEU A 66 -4.86 23.28 2.66
CA LEU A 66 -5.92 22.28 2.55
C LEU A 66 -5.60 21.20 1.51
N GLY A 67 -5.05 21.59 0.36
CA GLY A 67 -4.61 20.69 -0.69
C GLY A 67 -3.52 19.75 -0.21
N LEU A 68 -2.63 20.22 0.66
CA LEU A 68 -1.56 19.44 1.26
C LEU A 68 -2.10 18.40 2.25
N LEU A 69 -3.01 18.82 3.13
CA LEU A 69 -3.70 17.92 4.06
C LEU A 69 -4.50 16.85 3.32
N ALA A 70 -5.23 17.24 2.28
CA ALA A 70 -5.91 16.30 1.39
C ALA A 70 -4.89 15.36 0.73
N ALA A 71 -3.83 15.89 0.10
CA ALA A 71 -2.81 15.09 -0.53
C ALA A 71 -2.23 14.05 0.43
N MET A 72 -1.96 14.39 1.70
CA MET A 72 -1.51 13.41 2.68
C MET A 72 -2.52 12.26 2.86
N VAL A 73 -3.80 12.56 3.10
CA VAL A 73 -4.83 11.53 3.28
C VAL A 73 -5.00 10.65 2.05
N PHE A 74 -4.98 11.26 0.86
CA PHE A 74 -5.26 10.59 -0.40
C PHE A 74 -4.06 9.84 -0.99
N LEU A 75 -2.83 10.34 -0.79
CA LEU A 75 -1.58 9.69 -1.22
C LEU A 75 -1.16 8.53 -0.32
N MET A 76 -1.77 8.40 0.86
CA MET A 76 -1.40 7.36 1.83
C MET A 76 -1.48 5.94 1.24
N GLY A 77 -2.48 5.65 0.39
CA GLY A 77 -2.59 4.37 -0.32
C GLY A 77 -1.47 4.13 -1.35
N PRO A 78 -1.26 5.03 -2.32
CA PRO A 78 -0.13 4.94 -3.26
C PRO A 78 1.24 4.84 -2.58
N VAL A 79 1.48 5.61 -1.52
CA VAL A 79 2.73 5.56 -0.74
C VAL A 79 2.88 4.21 -0.04
N ALA A 80 1.81 3.68 0.54
CA ALA A 80 1.79 2.33 1.12
C ALA A 80 2.14 1.25 0.08
N ALA A 81 1.63 1.35 -1.15
CA ALA A 81 1.95 0.42 -2.23
C ALA A 81 3.41 0.52 -2.71
N LEU A 82 3.95 1.75 -2.77
CA LEU A 82 5.36 1.97 -3.09
C LEU A 82 6.26 1.28 -2.05
N PHE A 83 5.97 1.45 -0.77
CA PHE A 83 6.75 0.82 0.30
C PHE A 83 6.50 -0.67 0.43
N ALA A 84 5.29 -1.16 0.13
CA ALA A 84 5.02 -2.57 0.04
C ALA A 84 5.94 -3.24 -0.99
N GLY A 85 6.14 -2.64 -2.17
CA GLY A 85 7.09 -3.14 -3.17
C GLY A 85 8.56 -3.09 -2.73
N LEU A 86 8.96 -2.02 -2.01
CA LEU A 86 10.34 -1.85 -1.53
C LEU A 86 10.73 -2.84 -0.43
N PHE A 87 9.82 -3.06 0.54
CA PHE A 87 10.07 -3.90 1.71
C PHE A 87 9.52 -5.31 1.56
N LEU A 88 8.89 -5.63 0.42
CA LEU A 88 8.26 -6.92 0.12
C LEU A 88 9.15 -8.09 0.50
N ASP A 89 10.38 -8.08 0.00
CA ASP A 89 11.30 -9.19 0.15
C ASP A 89 11.75 -9.40 1.60
N GLU A 90 12.11 -8.32 2.28
CA GLU A 90 12.58 -8.38 3.67
C GLU A 90 11.46 -8.90 4.60
N VAL A 91 10.20 -8.50 4.34
CA VAL A 91 9.02 -8.97 5.08
C VAL A 91 8.68 -10.41 4.73
N ALA A 92 8.57 -10.73 3.43
CA ALA A 92 8.16 -12.05 2.98
C ALA A 92 9.17 -13.14 3.35
N GLU A 93 10.47 -12.86 3.23
CA GLU A 93 11.52 -13.78 3.67
C GLU A 93 11.44 -14.04 5.19
N ALA A 94 11.21 -12.98 5.99
CA ALA A 94 11.06 -13.14 7.44
C ALA A 94 9.87 -14.05 7.80
N VAL A 95 8.73 -13.86 7.13
CA VAL A 95 7.51 -14.68 7.33
C VAL A 95 7.71 -16.12 6.84
N GLU A 96 8.30 -16.30 5.65
CA GLU A 96 8.61 -17.62 5.08
C GLU A 96 9.54 -18.41 6.01
N ARG A 97 10.60 -17.78 6.53
CA ARG A 97 11.54 -18.44 7.45
C ARG A 97 10.91 -18.79 8.80
N ALA A 98 10.00 -17.96 9.30
CA ALA A 98 9.37 -18.18 10.60
C ALA A 98 8.29 -19.26 10.56
N HIS A 99 7.45 -19.26 9.51
CA HIS A 99 6.24 -20.08 9.45
C HIS A 99 6.28 -21.23 8.44
N TYR A 100 7.16 -21.14 7.43
CA TYR A 100 7.22 -22.10 6.32
C TYR A 100 8.66 -22.58 6.05
N PRO A 101 9.42 -23.07 7.06
CA PRO A 101 10.82 -23.44 6.88
C PRO A 101 11.04 -24.66 5.96
N ALA A 102 9.99 -25.46 5.71
CA ALA A 102 10.04 -26.63 4.84
C ALA A 102 9.78 -26.30 3.36
N ASP A 103 9.32 -25.10 3.04
CA ASP A 103 9.04 -24.69 1.67
C ASP A 103 10.31 -24.20 0.96
N PRO A 104 10.39 -24.34 -0.39
CA PRO A 104 11.47 -23.72 -1.13
C PRO A 104 11.40 -22.19 -0.94
N PRO A 105 12.53 -21.53 -0.60
CA PRO A 105 12.53 -20.10 -0.36
C PRO A 105 12.06 -19.34 -1.60
N GLY A 106 11.31 -18.26 -1.39
CA GLY A 106 10.96 -17.35 -2.47
C GLY A 106 12.21 -16.78 -3.14
N ARG A 107 12.14 -16.52 -4.45
CA ARG A 107 13.20 -15.80 -5.14
C ARG A 107 13.16 -14.33 -4.72
N PRO A 108 14.26 -13.77 -4.19
CA PRO A 108 14.29 -12.35 -3.88
C PRO A 108 14.12 -11.54 -5.17
N LEU A 109 13.20 -10.59 -5.15
CA LEU A 109 13.13 -9.50 -6.12
C LEU A 109 14.32 -8.56 -5.90
N PRO A 110 15.18 -8.35 -6.92
CA PRO A 110 16.21 -7.32 -6.82
C PRO A 110 15.57 -5.96 -6.56
N LEU A 111 16.28 -5.09 -5.82
CA LEU A 111 15.77 -3.78 -5.37
C LEU A 111 15.14 -2.94 -6.50
N TRP A 112 15.77 -2.90 -7.66
CA TRP A 112 15.28 -2.13 -8.81
C TRP A 112 13.96 -2.65 -9.39
N PRO A 113 13.85 -3.94 -9.73
CA PRO A 113 12.57 -4.57 -10.05
C PRO A 113 11.47 -4.34 -8.98
N GLY A 114 11.81 -4.44 -7.69
CA GLY A 114 10.87 -4.19 -6.59
C GLY A 114 10.35 -2.75 -6.55
N LEU A 115 11.25 -1.77 -6.68
CA LEU A 115 10.91 -0.34 -6.79
C LEU A 115 10.05 -0.05 -8.02
N TRP A 116 10.40 -0.63 -9.17
CA TRP A 116 9.64 -0.44 -10.41
C TRP A 116 8.22 -1.01 -10.29
N LEU A 117 8.09 -2.20 -9.70
CA LEU A 117 6.80 -2.83 -9.45
C LEU A 117 5.97 -1.99 -8.47
N GLY A 118 6.55 -1.56 -7.35
CA GLY A 118 5.89 -0.68 -6.39
C GLY A 118 5.44 0.65 -7.00
N LEU A 119 6.27 1.25 -7.87
CA LEU A 119 5.94 2.49 -8.58
C LEU A 119 4.78 2.28 -9.56
N GLN A 120 4.79 1.22 -10.36
CA GLN A 120 3.68 0.89 -11.26
C GLN A 120 2.37 0.76 -10.48
N SER A 121 2.42 0.10 -9.34
CA SER A 121 1.27 -0.13 -8.48
C SER A 121 0.77 1.14 -7.82
N ALA A 122 1.69 2.00 -7.35
CA ALA A 122 1.37 3.33 -6.85
C ALA A 122 0.70 4.20 -7.91
N LEU A 123 1.19 4.18 -9.16
CA LEU A 123 0.60 4.91 -10.28
C LEU A 123 -0.80 4.40 -10.64
N VAL A 124 -1.01 3.07 -10.63
CA VAL A 124 -2.34 2.49 -10.85
C VAL A 124 -3.30 2.88 -9.73
N MET A 125 -2.86 2.83 -8.46
CA MET A 125 -3.67 3.29 -7.34
C MET A 125 -4.00 4.77 -7.47
N LEU A 126 -3.03 5.62 -7.84
CA LEU A 126 -3.25 7.04 -8.07
C LEU A 126 -4.24 7.29 -9.21
N ALA A 127 -4.14 6.57 -10.32
CA ALA A 127 -5.08 6.70 -11.43
C ALA A 127 -6.51 6.31 -11.01
N VAL A 128 -6.67 5.21 -10.28
CA VAL A 128 -7.99 4.76 -9.79
C VAL A 128 -8.55 5.69 -8.73
N LEU A 129 -7.69 6.22 -7.85
CA LEU A 129 -8.03 7.25 -6.87
C LEU A 129 -8.64 8.47 -7.58
N LEU A 130 -7.96 9.01 -8.58
CA LEU A 130 -8.42 10.18 -9.34
C LEU A 130 -9.71 9.89 -10.11
N LEU A 131 -9.82 8.71 -10.72
CA LEU A 131 -11.00 8.30 -11.48
C LEU A 131 -12.24 8.12 -10.60
N THR A 132 -12.05 7.61 -9.39
CA THR A 132 -13.16 7.31 -8.46
C THR A 132 -13.51 8.48 -7.55
N LEU A 133 -12.67 9.51 -7.50
CA LEU A 133 -12.84 10.70 -6.64
C LEU A 133 -14.26 11.32 -6.73
N PRO A 134 -14.89 11.51 -7.91
CA PRO A 134 -16.24 12.07 -7.98
C PRO A 134 -17.30 11.20 -7.30
N LEU A 135 -17.11 9.88 -7.31
CA LEU A 135 -18.07 8.93 -6.74
C LEU A 135 -18.06 8.96 -5.21
N TRP A 136 -16.97 9.45 -4.59
CA TRP A 136 -16.81 9.44 -3.14
C TRP A 136 -17.70 10.48 -2.46
N PHE A 137 -18.15 11.49 -3.20
CA PHE A 137 -19.07 12.53 -2.71
C PHE A 137 -20.54 12.11 -2.79
N LEU A 138 -20.83 10.91 -3.30
CA LEU A 138 -22.18 10.33 -3.30
C LEU A 138 -22.48 9.70 -1.92
N ALA A 139 -23.76 9.50 -1.58
CA ALA A 139 -24.16 8.86 -0.32
C ALA A 139 -23.57 7.45 -0.12
N VAL A 140 -23.28 6.76 -1.23
CA VAL A 140 -22.65 5.42 -1.26
C VAL A 140 -21.13 5.46 -1.44
N GLY A 141 -20.53 6.66 -1.47
CA GLY A 141 -19.13 6.88 -1.81
C GLY A 141 -18.15 6.17 -0.88
N ALA A 142 -18.43 6.15 0.43
CA ALA A 142 -17.62 5.43 1.41
C ALA A 142 -17.57 3.92 1.13
N VAL A 143 -18.71 3.32 0.75
CA VAL A 143 -18.78 1.89 0.39
C VAL A 143 -18.00 1.64 -0.90
N ILE A 144 -18.18 2.47 -1.92
CA ILE A 144 -17.43 2.38 -3.18
C ILE A 144 -15.93 2.44 -2.90
N LYS A 145 -15.49 3.37 -2.06
CA LYS A 145 -14.08 3.53 -1.70
C LYS A 145 -13.50 2.26 -1.07
N VAL A 146 -14.16 1.69 -0.07
CA VAL A 146 -13.70 0.46 0.60
C VAL A 146 -13.63 -0.72 -0.39
N LEU A 147 -14.61 -0.83 -1.29
CA LEU A 147 -14.61 -1.89 -2.32
C LEU A 147 -13.46 -1.69 -3.33
N VAL A 148 -13.23 -0.46 -3.78
CA VAL A 148 -12.13 -0.13 -4.69
C VAL A 148 -10.78 -0.42 -4.04
N ASP A 149 -10.58 0.03 -2.80
CA ASP A 149 -9.35 -0.19 -2.05
C ASP A 149 -9.14 -1.68 -1.77
N GLY A 150 -10.19 -2.43 -1.40
CA GLY A 150 -10.11 -3.88 -1.20
C GLY A 150 -9.71 -4.64 -2.46
N TRP A 151 -10.24 -4.23 -3.62
CA TRP A 151 -9.85 -4.80 -4.90
C TRP A 151 -8.40 -4.46 -5.28
N LEU A 152 -7.99 -3.20 -5.12
CA LEU A 152 -6.64 -2.74 -5.42
C LEU A 152 -5.61 -3.44 -4.54
N LEU A 153 -5.78 -3.35 -3.22
CA LEU A 153 -4.87 -3.93 -2.23
C LEU A 153 -4.82 -5.44 -2.37
N GLY A 154 -5.98 -6.10 -2.47
CA GLY A 154 -6.04 -7.54 -2.62
C GLY A 154 -5.30 -8.02 -3.87
N ARG A 155 -5.55 -7.38 -5.01
CA ARG A 155 -4.85 -7.69 -6.27
C ARG A 155 -3.34 -7.50 -6.13
N GLU A 156 -2.94 -6.37 -5.54
CA GLU A 156 -1.55 -5.95 -5.46
C GLU A 156 -0.72 -6.89 -4.58
N PHE A 157 -1.09 -6.99 -3.31
CA PHE A 157 -0.36 -7.79 -2.34
C PHE A 157 -0.36 -9.28 -2.70
N PHE A 158 -1.43 -9.80 -3.30
CA PHE A 158 -1.45 -11.18 -3.79
C PHE A 158 -0.45 -11.42 -4.93
N ILE A 159 -0.39 -10.52 -5.91
CA ILE A 159 0.56 -10.65 -7.03
C ILE A 159 1.99 -10.56 -6.51
N LEU A 160 2.26 -9.65 -5.58
CA LEU A 160 3.57 -9.51 -4.94
C LEU A 160 4.00 -10.79 -4.21
N ALA A 161 3.11 -11.37 -3.39
CA ALA A 161 3.36 -12.63 -2.71
C ALA A 161 3.58 -13.80 -3.68
N ALA A 162 2.75 -13.90 -4.73
CA ALA A 162 2.86 -14.94 -5.73
C ALA A 162 4.15 -14.82 -6.57
N ALA A 163 4.55 -13.61 -6.93
CA ALA A 163 5.71 -13.33 -7.79
C ALA A 163 7.04 -13.83 -7.20
N ARG A 164 7.11 -14.07 -5.89
CA ARG A 164 8.26 -14.70 -5.23
C ARG A 164 8.43 -16.18 -5.59
N HIS A 165 7.35 -16.86 -5.95
CA HIS A 165 7.35 -18.30 -6.23
C HIS A 165 7.09 -18.65 -7.70
N MET A 166 6.57 -17.71 -8.48
CA MET A 166 6.27 -17.91 -9.90
C MET A 166 6.48 -16.63 -10.73
N PRO A 167 6.67 -16.74 -12.05
CA PRO A 167 6.76 -15.57 -12.93
C PRO A 167 5.53 -14.65 -12.81
N ALA A 168 5.74 -13.33 -12.97
CA ALA A 168 4.67 -12.33 -12.82
C ALA A 168 3.45 -12.56 -13.76
N GLY A 169 3.65 -13.20 -14.92
CA GLY A 169 2.55 -13.59 -15.80
C GLY A 169 1.65 -14.68 -15.19
N GLU A 170 2.26 -15.70 -14.60
CA GLU A 170 1.57 -16.79 -13.92
C GLU A 170 0.87 -16.31 -12.64
N ALA A 171 1.53 -15.43 -11.87
CA ALA A 171 0.92 -14.79 -10.70
C ALA A 171 -0.37 -14.02 -11.05
N ARG A 172 -0.37 -13.30 -12.18
CA ARG A 172 -1.57 -12.61 -12.68
C ARG A 172 -2.67 -13.57 -13.10
N ALA A 173 -2.32 -14.67 -13.78
CA ALA A 173 -3.29 -15.70 -14.17
C ALA A 173 -3.90 -16.40 -12.95
N LEU A 174 -3.09 -16.73 -11.94
CA LEU A 174 -3.55 -17.30 -10.68
C LEU A 174 -4.51 -16.35 -9.95
N ARG A 175 -4.15 -15.07 -9.86
CA ARG A 175 -5.02 -14.03 -9.29
C ARG A 175 -6.35 -13.93 -10.02
N GLN A 176 -6.38 -14.02 -11.34
CA GLN A 176 -7.62 -13.98 -12.12
C GLN A 176 -8.52 -15.18 -11.81
N ARG A 177 -7.94 -16.39 -11.68
CA ARG A 177 -8.68 -17.60 -11.27
C ARG A 177 -9.25 -17.49 -9.86
N LEU A 178 -8.55 -16.78 -8.97
CA LEU A 178 -8.92 -16.61 -7.57
C LEU A 178 -9.52 -15.23 -7.25
N ALA A 179 -9.96 -14.47 -8.26
CA ALA A 179 -10.26 -13.04 -8.13
C ALA A 179 -11.24 -12.72 -6.99
N GLY A 180 -12.31 -13.49 -6.85
CA GLY A 180 -13.29 -13.30 -5.76
C GLY A 180 -12.69 -13.55 -4.37
N ARG A 181 -11.85 -14.57 -4.21
CA ARG A 181 -11.19 -14.88 -2.93
C ARG A 181 -10.13 -13.83 -2.58
N VAL A 182 -9.35 -13.41 -3.56
CA VAL A 182 -8.34 -12.36 -3.42
C VAL A 182 -8.97 -11.01 -3.08
N PHE A 183 -10.10 -10.69 -3.71
CA PHE A 183 -10.89 -9.50 -3.40
C PHE A 183 -11.40 -9.51 -1.95
N LEU A 184 -12.05 -10.61 -1.53
CA LEU A 184 -12.54 -10.74 -0.16
C LEU A 184 -11.40 -10.70 0.88
N ALA A 185 -10.23 -11.26 0.56
CA ALA A 185 -9.04 -11.15 1.38
C ALA A 185 -8.50 -9.71 1.47
N GLY A 186 -8.73 -8.88 0.45
CA GLY A 186 -8.31 -7.48 0.45
C GLY A 186 -9.18 -6.56 1.32
N LEU A 187 -10.44 -6.92 1.58
CA LEU A 187 -11.38 -6.06 2.33
C LEU A 187 -10.93 -5.72 3.77
N PRO A 188 -10.43 -6.68 4.59
CA PRO A 188 -9.92 -6.35 5.92
C PRO A 188 -8.73 -5.37 5.87
N LEU A 189 -7.84 -5.55 4.88
CA LEU A 189 -6.69 -4.68 4.69
C LEU A 189 -7.12 -3.28 4.25
N ALA A 190 -8.13 -3.17 3.40
CA ALA A 190 -8.73 -1.88 3.03
C ALA A 190 -9.34 -1.18 4.25
N GLY A 191 -10.12 -1.90 5.06
CA GLY A 191 -10.66 -1.37 6.31
C GLY A 191 -9.57 -0.83 7.25
N LEU A 192 -8.46 -1.56 7.39
CA LEU A 192 -7.30 -1.13 8.18
C LEU A 192 -6.65 0.13 7.61
N ALA A 193 -6.51 0.22 6.29
CA ALA A 193 -5.88 1.34 5.61
C ALA A 193 -6.65 2.66 5.79
N HIS A 194 -7.95 2.60 6.11
CA HIS A 194 -8.74 3.78 6.43
C HIS A 194 -8.53 4.32 7.85
N VAL A 195 -7.91 3.55 8.75
CA VAL A 195 -7.59 4.00 10.10
C VAL A 195 -6.20 4.63 10.08
N PRO A 196 -6.06 5.97 10.25
CA PRO A 196 -4.80 6.68 9.96
C PRO A 196 -3.57 6.11 10.68
N LEU A 197 -3.70 5.80 11.97
CA LEU A 197 -2.60 5.24 12.78
C LEU A 197 -2.26 3.80 12.39
N LEU A 198 -3.28 3.00 12.02
CA LEU A 198 -3.06 1.61 11.65
C LEU A 198 -2.57 1.46 10.21
N ASN A 199 -2.86 2.44 9.35
CA ASN A 199 -2.41 2.46 7.96
C ASN A 199 -0.87 2.48 7.83
N LEU A 200 -0.15 2.98 8.84
CA LEU A 200 1.32 2.88 8.90
C LEU A 200 1.82 1.43 8.89
N PHE A 201 1.02 0.51 9.42
CA PHE A 201 1.31 -0.92 9.46
C PHE A 201 0.76 -1.67 8.24
N ALA A 202 -0.15 -1.07 7.47
CA ALA A 202 -0.82 -1.74 6.36
C ALA A 202 0.13 -2.32 5.31
N PRO A 203 1.26 -1.68 4.93
CA PRO A 203 2.21 -2.28 3.99
C PRO A 203 2.85 -3.57 4.54
N LEU A 204 3.28 -3.54 5.80
CA LEU A 204 3.95 -4.68 6.43
C LEU A 204 2.95 -5.82 6.70
N LEU A 205 1.82 -5.47 7.33
CA LEU A 205 0.76 -6.42 7.62
C LEU A 205 0.19 -7.00 6.34
N GLY A 206 -0.04 -6.18 5.32
CA GLY A 206 -0.54 -6.59 4.02
C GLY A 206 0.38 -7.60 3.34
N THR A 207 1.69 -7.34 3.35
CA THR A 207 2.67 -8.28 2.79
C THR A 207 2.67 -9.61 3.56
N ALA A 208 2.78 -9.59 4.89
CA ALA A 208 2.77 -10.81 5.70
C ALA A 208 1.46 -11.60 5.55
N TYR A 209 0.33 -10.89 5.62
CA TYR A 209 -1.01 -11.43 5.42
C TYR A 209 -1.16 -12.12 4.07
N PHE A 210 -0.72 -11.47 2.98
CA PHE A 210 -0.87 -12.04 1.64
C PHE A 210 0.12 -13.16 1.32
N VAL A 211 1.26 -13.26 2.03
CA VAL A 211 2.10 -14.47 2.03
C VAL A 211 1.30 -15.65 2.58
N HIS A 212 0.65 -15.50 3.74
CA HIS A 212 -0.20 -16.56 4.29
C HIS A 212 -1.41 -16.88 3.39
N VAL A 213 -2.08 -15.87 2.84
CA VAL A 213 -3.21 -16.06 1.91
C VAL A 213 -2.75 -16.80 0.65
N HIS A 214 -1.60 -16.44 0.10
CA HIS A 214 -1.03 -17.14 -1.05
C HIS A 214 -0.82 -18.62 -0.74
N LYS A 215 -0.15 -18.95 0.37
CA LYS A 215 0.11 -20.34 0.79
C LYS A 215 -1.20 -21.13 0.94
N LEU A 216 -2.16 -20.56 1.65
CA LEU A 216 -3.48 -21.17 1.90
C LEU A 216 -4.30 -21.38 0.61
N LEU A 217 -4.17 -20.50 -0.39
CA LEU A 217 -4.94 -20.58 -1.63
C LEU A 217 -4.23 -21.35 -2.75
N ALA A 218 -2.90 -21.35 -2.78
CA ALA A 218 -2.09 -22.07 -3.76
C ALA A 218 -1.90 -23.56 -3.39
N GLY A 219 -2.33 -23.97 -2.18
CA GLY A 219 -2.30 -25.37 -1.74
C GLY A 219 -0.90 -25.86 -1.37
N ARG A 220 -0.04 -24.96 -0.87
CA ARG A 220 1.28 -25.26 -0.30
C ARG A 220 1.42 -24.50 1.00
#